data_AF-A0A2D5UAQ8-F1
#
_entry.id   AF-A0A2D5UAQ8-F1
#
_cell.length_a   1.000
_cell.length_b   1.000
_cell.length_c   1.000
_cell.angle_alpha   90.00
_cell.angle_beta   90.00
_cell.angle_gamma   90.00
#
_symmetry.space_group_name_H-M   'P 1'
#
loop_
_entity.id
_entity.type
_entity.pdbx_description
1 polymer ?
#
loop_
_entity_poly.entity_id
_entity_poly.type
_entity_poly.pdbx_seq_one_letter_code
_entity_poly.pdbx_strand_id
1 'polypeptide(L)'
;NAVNASVASTMDFEIKSAMVIVVLLLLLIIDGLWFTRTRLSRPITRLAWAMERLAAGDTSINIPQVRQDNEIGDMAKSVQVFKENAIKRAEAESALQQSEEWFRNLVEYAGDTILVSDFEESIVDVNQHACESLGYTREEVLSLNVRDIQVASDIPANLSKLLAMGIGDIFTVEGFHRRKDKTKYPVEVRLGKFELRGEEFVVALARDITARKEAE
;
A
#
# COMPACT_ATOMS: atom_id res chain seq x y z
N ASN A 1 58.43 -71.74 21.73
CA ASN A 1 58.47 -70.39 22.32
C ASN A 1 58.72 -69.26 21.30
N ALA A 2 59.70 -69.37 20.38
CA ALA A 2 59.95 -68.30 19.39
C ALA A 2 58.82 -68.08 18.36
N VAL A 3 58.16 -69.16 17.90
CA VAL A 3 57.04 -69.08 16.93
C VAL A 3 55.82 -68.35 17.54
N ASN A 4 55.47 -68.65 18.78
CA ASN A 4 54.34 -67.98 19.46
C ASN A 4 54.61 -66.49 19.73
N ALA A 5 55.87 -66.10 20.01
CA ALA A 5 56.24 -64.70 20.19
C ALA A 5 56.19 -63.91 18.87
N SER A 6 56.59 -64.54 17.75
CA SER A 6 56.49 -63.96 16.41
C SER A 6 55.02 -63.72 16.01
N VAL A 7 54.16 -64.73 16.18
CA VAL A 7 52.71 -64.62 15.88
C VAL A 7 52.02 -63.57 16.75
N ALA A 8 52.38 -63.47 18.03
CA ALA A 8 51.85 -62.43 18.92
C ALA A 8 52.25 -61.01 18.48
N SER A 9 53.50 -60.83 18.00
CA SER A 9 53.99 -59.53 17.52
C SER A 9 53.34 -59.07 16.21
N THR A 10 53.07 -60.00 15.27
CA THR A 10 52.35 -59.69 14.03
C THR A 10 50.88 -59.37 14.31
N MET A 11 50.25 -60.11 15.23
CA MET A 11 48.86 -59.86 15.63
C MET A 11 48.70 -58.50 16.34
N ASP A 12 49.65 -58.11 17.20
CA ASP A 12 49.66 -56.78 17.84
C ASP A 12 49.83 -55.63 16.82
N PHE A 13 50.66 -55.83 15.78
CA PHE A 13 50.82 -54.87 14.69
C PHE A 13 49.53 -54.72 13.84
N GLU A 14 48.84 -55.82 13.53
CA GLU A 14 47.55 -55.78 12.82
C GLU A 14 46.47 -55.08 13.64
N ILE A 15 46.38 -55.36 14.95
CA ILE A 15 45.41 -54.70 15.84
C ILE A 15 45.68 -53.19 15.93
N LYS A 16 46.94 -52.77 16.09
CA LYS A 16 47.33 -51.35 16.14
C LYS A 16 47.02 -50.63 14.83
N SER A 17 47.32 -51.24 13.69
CA SER A 17 47.03 -50.64 12.38
C SER A 17 45.52 -50.53 12.12
N ALA A 18 44.73 -51.54 12.50
CA ALA A 18 43.27 -51.48 12.44
C ALA A 18 42.70 -50.37 13.35
N MET A 19 43.21 -50.22 14.58
CA MET A 19 42.82 -49.14 15.49
C MET A 19 43.09 -47.75 14.87
N VAL A 20 44.24 -47.56 14.24
CA VAL A 20 44.58 -46.30 13.58
C VAL A 20 43.59 -45.99 12.45
N ILE A 21 43.24 -46.98 11.62
CA ILE A 21 42.25 -46.80 10.55
C ILE A 21 40.88 -46.42 11.12
N VAL A 22 40.42 -47.08 12.17
CA VAL A 22 39.13 -46.76 12.82
C VAL A 22 39.14 -45.33 13.38
N VAL A 23 40.22 -44.92 14.04
CA VAL A 23 40.35 -43.54 14.55
C VAL A 23 40.31 -42.52 13.41
N LEU A 24 41.01 -42.77 12.29
CA LEU A 24 40.98 -41.89 11.12
C LEU A 24 39.58 -41.80 10.49
N LEU A 25 38.85 -42.92 10.39
CA LEU A 25 37.47 -42.93 9.91
C LEU A 25 36.53 -42.14 10.84
N LEU A 26 36.68 -42.29 12.16
CA LEU A 26 35.91 -41.52 13.13
C LEU A 26 36.20 -40.01 13.03
N LEU A 27 37.47 -39.63 12.85
CA LEU A 27 37.86 -38.23 12.65
C LEU A 27 37.26 -37.66 11.36
N LEU A 28 37.25 -38.41 10.26
CA LEU A 28 36.59 -38.00 9.01
C LEU A 28 35.07 -37.82 9.18
N ILE A 29 34.42 -38.71 9.95
CA ILE A 29 32.99 -38.57 10.26
C ILE A 29 32.74 -37.31 11.10
N ILE A 30 33.56 -37.07 12.12
CA ILE A 30 33.43 -35.87 12.98
C ILE A 30 33.65 -34.60 12.15
N ASP A 31 34.67 -34.57 11.29
CA ASP A 31 34.94 -33.44 10.41
C ASP A 31 33.80 -33.21 9.40
N GLY A 32 33.27 -34.28 8.80
CA GLY A 32 32.10 -34.21 7.92
C GLY A 32 30.83 -33.70 8.64
N LEU A 33 30.57 -34.16 9.86
CA LEU A 33 29.45 -33.68 10.68
C LEU A 33 29.63 -32.20 11.08
N TRP A 34 30.87 -31.80 11.40
CA TRP A 34 31.20 -30.42 11.68
C TRP A 34 31.05 -29.53 10.44
N PHE A 35 31.54 -29.98 9.29
CA PHE A 35 31.42 -29.31 8.00
C PHE A 35 29.95 -29.13 7.60
N THR A 36 29.15 -30.20 7.60
CA THR A 36 27.72 -30.12 7.26
C THR A 36 26.95 -29.17 8.19
N ARG A 37 27.22 -29.22 9.50
CA ARG A 37 26.58 -28.32 10.47
C ARG A 37 26.98 -26.86 10.26
N THR A 38 28.26 -26.58 10.03
CA THR A 38 28.78 -25.21 9.97
C THR A 38 28.66 -24.55 8.60
N ARG A 39 28.87 -25.30 7.51
CA ARG A 39 28.89 -24.78 6.14
C ARG A 39 27.57 -24.92 5.39
N LEU A 40 26.71 -25.88 5.75
CA LEU A 40 25.45 -26.14 5.03
C LEU A 40 24.22 -25.80 5.89
N SER A 41 24.00 -26.54 6.98
CA SER A 41 22.73 -26.50 7.73
C SER A 41 22.50 -25.17 8.45
N ARG A 42 23.50 -24.62 9.14
CA ARG A 42 23.37 -23.35 9.87
C ARG A 42 23.04 -22.14 8.98
N PRO A 43 23.71 -21.93 7.82
CA PRO A 43 23.32 -20.85 6.92
C PRO A 43 21.89 -20.99 6.37
N ILE A 44 21.49 -22.19 5.92
CA ILE A 44 20.16 -22.44 5.33
C ILE A 44 19.06 -22.16 6.35
N THR A 45 19.20 -22.67 7.57
CA THR A 45 18.21 -22.46 8.65
C THR A 45 18.07 -20.99 9.02
N ARG A 46 19.16 -20.20 8.99
CA ARG A 46 19.10 -18.74 9.21
C ARG A 46 18.37 -18.01 8.09
N LEU A 47 18.62 -18.39 6.82
CA LEU A 47 17.91 -17.80 5.68
C LEU A 47 16.43 -18.16 5.70
N ALA A 48 16.08 -19.40 6.04
CA ALA A 48 14.70 -19.84 6.20
C ALA A 48 13.98 -19.03 7.30
N TRP A 49 14.61 -18.86 8.46
CA TRP A 49 14.10 -18.01 9.53
C TRP A 49 13.93 -16.55 9.11
N ALA A 50 14.86 -16.00 8.33
CA ALA A 50 14.75 -14.64 7.83
C ALA A 50 13.56 -14.49 6.88
N MET A 51 13.36 -15.44 5.97
CA MET A 51 12.21 -15.44 5.06
C MET A 51 10.88 -15.58 5.81
N GLU A 52 10.82 -16.42 6.84
CA GLU A 52 9.63 -16.56 7.69
C GLU A 52 9.26 -15.22 8.36
N ARG A 53 10.24 -14.49 8.89
CA ARG A 53 10.01 -13.18 9.50
C ARG A 53 9.61 -12.10 8.48
N LEU A 54 10.25 -12.07 7.31
CA LEU A 54 9.86 -11.17 6.22
C LEU A 54 8.44 -11.45 5.72
N ALA A 55 8.06 -12.72 5.61
CA ALA A 55 6.70 -13.13 5.24
C ALA A 55 5.66 -12.70 6.29
N ALA A 56 6.06 -12.67 7.57
CA ALA A 56 5.25 -12.12 8.65
C ALA A 56 5.23 -10.56 8.68
N GLY A 57 5.91 -9.89 7.75
CA GLY A 57 5.96 -8.42 7.64
C GLY A 57 7.05 -7.74 8.47
N ASP A 58 7.91 -8.49 9.16
CA ASP A 58 8.99 -7.92 9.96
C ASP A 58 10.23 -7.64 9.09
N THR A 59 10.33 -6.40 8.64
CA THR A 59 11.45 -5.90 7.81
C THR A 59 12.64 -5.39 8.64
N SER A 60 12.54 -5.35 9.97
CA SER A 60 13.61 -4.85 10.85
C SER A 60 14.77 -5.83 11.00
N ILE A 61 14.56 -7.09 10.60
CA ILE A 61 15.53 -8.17 10.77
C ILE A 61 16.80 -7.93 9.94
N ASN A 62 17.96 -8.33 10.47
CA ASN A 62 19.20 -8.30 9.70
C ASN A 62 19.41 -9.64 8.99
N ILE A 63 19.66 -9.61 7.69
CA ILE A 63 20.01 -10.80 6.93
C ILE A 63 21.51 -11.04 7.11
N PRO A 64 21.92 -12.23 7.60
CA PRO A 64 23.34 -12.54 7.73
C PRO A 64 24.03 -12.37 6.38
N GLN A 65 25.07 -11.54 6.31
CA GLN A 65 25.88 -11.44 5.11
C GLN A 65 26.70 -12.72 4.95
N VAL A 66 26.18 -13.65 4.15
CA VAL A 66 26.91 -14.85 3.76
C VAL A 66 27.85 -14.47 2.62
N ARG A 67 29.05 -13.99 2.94
CA ARG A 67 30.15 -13.83 1.97
C ARG A 67 30.70 -15.21 1.60
N GLN A 68 29.93 -15.96 0.82
CA GLN A 68 30.36 -17.20 0.20
C GLN A 68 30.11 -17.07 -1.30
N ASP A 69 31.10 -17.39 -2.12
CA ASP A 69 30.94 -17.45 -3.58
C ASP A 69 30.38 -18.82 -3.99
N ASN A 70 29.22 -19.16 -3.41
CA ASN A 70 28.49 -20.41 -3.65
C ASN A 70 26.97 -20.16 -3.65
N GLU A 71 26.19 -21.23 -3.85
CA GLU A 71 24.73 -21.17 -3.94
C GLU A 71 24.07 -20.57 -2.69
N ILE A 72 24.63 -20.80 -1.49
CA ILE A 72 24.11 -20.24 -0.24
C ILE A 72 24.33 -18.72 -0.19
N GLY A 73 25.48 -18.25 -0.67
CA GLY A 73 25.73 -16.82 -0.82
C GLY A 73 24.76 -16.16 -1.79
N ASP A 74 24.45 -16.81 -2.91
CA ASP A 74 23.46 -16.32 -3.87
C ASP A 74 22.03 -16.33 -3.33
N MET A 75 21.68 -17.35 -2.52
CA MET A 75 20.44 -17.35 -1.75
C MET A 75 20.38 -16.17 -0.77
N ALA A 76 21.46 -15.89 -0.04
CA ALA A 76 21.50 -14.77 0.90
C ALA A 76 21.33 -13.42 0.20
N LYS A 77 21.94 -13.23 -0.98
CA LYS A 77 21.70 -12.05 -1.84
C LYS A 77 20.25 -11.96 -2.28
N SER A 78 19.64 -13.08 -2.65
CA SER A 78 18.23 -13.12 -3.05
C SER A 78 17.31 -12.71 -1.90
N VAL A 79 17.52 -13.27 -0.70
CA VAL A 79 16.77 -12.89 0.51
C VAL A 79 16.95 -11.40 0.84
N GLN A 80 18.14 -10.84 0.61
CA GLN A 80 18.40 -9.41 0.76
C GLN A 80 17.56 -8.56 -0.20
N VAL A 81 17.50 -8.94 -1.48
CA VAL A 81 16.64 -8.28 -2.48
C VAL A 81 15.16 -8.39 -2.07
N PHE A 82 14.71 -9.54 -1.58
CA PHE A 82 13.34 -9.70 -1.07
C PHE A 82 13.03 -8.75 0.08
N LYS A 83 13.95 -8.60 1.05
CA LYS A 83 13.80 -7.64 2.15
C LYS A 83 13.68 -6.21 1.62
N GLU A 84 14.56 -5.80 0.71
CA GLU A 84 14.54 -4.45 0.14
C GLU A 84 13.24 -4.16 -0.61
N ASN A 85 12.73 -5.13 -1.36
CA ASN A 85 11.44 -5.01 -2.04
C ASN A 85 10.27 -4.96 -1.04
N ALA A 86 10.32 -5.72 0.05
CA ALA A 86 9.31 -5.68 1.10
C ALA A 86 9.27 -4.32 1.82
N ILE A 87 10.45 -3.74 2.12
CA ILE A 87 10.55 -2.39 2.70
C ILE A 87 9.98 -1.35 1.74
N LYS A 88 10.45 -1.34 0.48
CA LYS A 88 9.96 -0.39 -0.54
C LYS A 88 8.44 -0.47 -0.72
N ARG A 89 7.88 -1.68 -0.68
CA ARG A 89 6.43 -1.89 -0.76
C ARG A 89 5.72 -1.29 0.45
N ALA A 90 6.19 -1.57 1.67
CA ALA A 90 5.59 -1.03 2.88
C ALA A 90 5.67 0.50 2.93
N GLU A 91 6.79 1.09 2.50
CA GLU A 91 6.96 2.54 2.37
C GLU A 91 6.00 3.13 1.33
N ALA A 92 5.83 2.49 0.17
CA ALA A 92 4.90 2.94 -0.85
C ALA A 92 3.44 2.85 -0.40
N GLU A 93 3.05 1.77 0.28
CA GLU A 93 1.71 1.61 0.87
C GLU A 93 1.45 2.68 1.94
N SER A 94 2.42 2.93 2.82
CA SER A 94 2.31 3.98 3.84
C SER A 94 2.25 5.39 3.24
N ALA A 95 3.03 5.67 2.20
CA ALA A 95 2.99 6.96 1.50
C ALA A 95 1.66 7.17 0.78
N LEU A 96 1.10 6.12 0.17
CA LEU A 96 -0.23 6.15 -0.44
C LEU A 96 -1.30 6.47 0.61
N GLN A 97 -1.30 5.74 1.73
CA GLN A 97 -2.26 5.98 2.82
C GLN A 97 -2.17 7.42 3.36
N GLN A 98 -0.96 7.92 3.61
CA GLN A 98 -0.75 9.30 4.07
C GLN A 98 -1.25 10.32 3.03
N SER A 99 -1.03 10.07 1.75
CA SER A 99 -1.53 10.95 0.68
C SER A 99 -3.06 10.93 0.60
N GLU A 100 -3.70 9.77 0.76
CA GLU A 100 -5.16 9.62 0.78
C GLU A 100 -5.78 10.33 1.98
N GLU A 101 -5.21 10.14 3.18
CA GLU A 101 -5.65 10.82 4.40
C GLU A 101 -5.48 12.35 4.28
N TRP A 102 -4.35 12.80 3.73
CA TRP A 102 -4.11 14.21 3.48
C TRP A 102 -5.13 14.81 2.52
N PHE A 103 -5.36 14.17 1.36
CA PHE A 103 -6.34 14.63 0.38
C PHE A 103 -7.77 14.63 0.94
N ARG A 104 -8.15 13.57 1.66
CA ARG A 104 -9.45 13.49 2.35
C ARG A 104 -9.63 14.69 3.28
N ASN A 105 -8.65 14.97 4.14
CA ASN A 105 -8.73 16.11 5.06
C ASN A 105 -8.85 17.45 4.32
N LEU A 106 -8.11 17.66 3.22
CA LEU A 106 -8.24 18.89 2.43
C LEU A 106 -9.66 19.09 1.88
N VAL A 107 -10.31 18.01 1.43
CA VAL A 107 -11.68 18.05 0.92
C VAL A 107 -12.69 18.26 2.05
N GLU A 108 -12.54 17.53 3.16
CA GLU A 108 -13.48 17.59 4.30
C GLU A 108 -13.48 18.96 5.00
N TYR A 109 -12.32 19.60 5.13
CA TYR A 109 -12.17 20.91 5.77
C TYR A 109 -12.20 22.09 4.80
N ALA A 110 -12.52 21.86 3.52
CA ALA A 110 -12.73 22.95 2.57
C ALA A 110 -13.93 23.80 3.00
N GLY A 111 -13.78 25.13 2.99
CA GLY A 111 -14.88 26.07 3.31
C GLY A 111 -15.92 26.20 2.20
N ASP A 112 -15.68 25.61 1.03
CA ASP A 112 -16.65 25.52 -0.05
C ASP A 112 -17.35 24.15 0.00
N THR A 113 -18.60 24.10 -0.44
CA THR A 113 -19.34 22.85 -0.64
C THR A 113 -18.70 22.09 -1.80
N ILE A 114 -18.24 20.87 -1.58
CA ILE A 114 -17.70 19.99 -2.63
C ILE A 114 -18.70 18.85 -2.84
N LEU A 115 -19.12 18.67 -4.09
CA LEU A 115 -20.03 17.61 -4.51
C LEU A 115 -19.55 17.01 -5.83
N VAL A 116 -19.64 15.69 -5.95
CA VAL A 116 -19.38 14.96 -7.19
C VAL A 116 -20.67 14.30 -7.64
N SER A 117 -21.00 14.44 -8.92
CA SER A 117 -22.12 13.75 -9.56
C SER A 117 -21.69 12.97 -10.79
N ASP A 118 -22.49 11.98 -11.14
CA ASP A 118 -22.45 11.39 -12.48
C ASP A 118 -23.15 12.32 -13.50
N PHE A 119 -23.30 11.83 -14.73
CA PHE A 119 -23.98 12.55 -15.81
C PHE A 119 -25.51 12.56 -15.74
N GLU A 120 -26.10 11.65 -14.98
CA GLU A 120 -27.53 11.69 -14.67
C GLU A 120 -27.84 12.67 -13.52
N GLU A 121 -26.80 13.36 -13.04
CA GLU A 121 -26.81 14.31 -11.92
C GLU A 121 -27.11 13.63 -10.58
N SER A 122 -26.87 12.32 -10.49
CA SER A 122 -26.90 11.58 -9.23
C SER A 122 -25.64 11.87 -8.44
N ILE A 123 -25.80 12.16 -7.15
CA ILE A 123 -24.68 12.57 -6.29
C ILE A 123 -23.94 11.32 -5.82
N VAL A 124 -22.65 11.22 -6.19
CA VAL A 124 -21.81 10.05 -5.87
C VAL A 124 -20.92 10.30 -4.65
N ASP A 125 -20.56 11.54 -4.38
CA ASP A 125 -19.74 11.91 -3.22
C ASP A 125 -19.95 13.38 -2.83
N VAL A 126 -19.69 13.70 -1.57
CA VAL A 126 -19.75 15.03 -0.99
C VAL A 126 -18.75 15.19 0.15
N ASN A 127 -18.32 16.42 0.43
CA ASN A 127 -17.61 16.70 1.68
C ASN A 127 -18.58 16.94 2.85
N GLN A 128 -18.06 16.89 4.07
CA GLN A 128 -18.79 17.15 5.30
C GLN A 128 -19.38 18.57 5.31
N HIS A 129 -18.63 19.56 4.83
CA HIS A 129 -19.13 20.94 4.75
C HIS A 129 -20.37 21.06 3.86
N ALA A 130 -20.48 20.31 2.76
CA ALA A 130 -21.68 20.28 1.93
C ALA A 130 -22.91 19.79 2.71
N CYS A 131 -22.74 18.75 3.53
CA CYS A 131 -23.82 18.22 4.36
C CYS A 131 -24.29 19.25 5.39
N GLU A 132 -23.35 19.88 6.09
CA GLU A 132 -23.61 20.92 7.10
C GLU A 132 -24.26 22.16 6.49
N SER A 133 -23.74 22.64 5.37
CA SER A 133 -24.27 23.79 4.65
C SER A 133 -25.67 23.49 4.14
N LEU A 134 -25.89 22.39 3.42
CA LEU A 134 -27.20 22.09 2.84
C LEU A 134 -28.24 21.65 3.90
N GLY A 135 -27.79 21.25 5.09
CA GLY A 135 -28.64 20.79 6.20
C GLY A 135 -29.15 19.36 6.04
N TYR A 136 -28.44 18.52 5.28
CA TYR A 136 -28.76 17.11 5.05
C TYR A 136 -27.71 16.21 5.67
N THR A 137 -28.07 14.97 6.03
CA THR A 137 -27.05 13.96 6.33
C THR A 137 -26.38 13.49 5.05
N ARG A 138 -25.19 12.89 5.15
CA ARG A 138 -24.47 12.36 3.99
C ARG A 138 -25.33 11.37 3.20
N GLU A 139 -26.01 10.46 3.90
CA GLU A 139 -26.88 9.45 3.28
C GLU A 139 -28.05 10.09 2.55
N GLU A 140 -28.61 11.15 3.12
CA GLU A 140 -29.66 11.92 2.45
C GLU A 140 -29.11 12.58 1.18
N VAL A 141 -27.95 13.26 1.26
CA VAL A 141 -27.37 13.94 0.08
C VAL A 141 -27.05 12.95 -1.04
N LEU A 142 -26.48 11.78 -0.73
CA LEU A 142 -26.19 10.74 -1.72
C LEU A 142 -27.45 10.14 -2.36
N SER A 143 -28.63 10.33 -1.76
CA SER A 143 -29.92 9.92 -2.33
C SER A 143 -30.61 11.01 -3.15
N LEU A 144 -30.06 12.23 -3.17
CA LEU A 144 -30.58 13.35 -3.94
C LEU A 144 -29.99 13.39 -5.35
N ASN A 145 -30.70 14.09 -6.24
CA ASN A 145 -30.16 14.55 -7.52
C ASN A 145 -29.70 16.01 -7.37
N VAL A 146 -28.72 16.46 -8.17
CA VAL A 146 -28.25 17.86 -8.13
C VAL A 146 -29.42 18.85 -8.33
N ARG A 147 -30.44 18.47 -9.11
CA ARG A 147 -31.67 19.25 -9.33
C ARG A 147 -32.53 19.49 -8.08
N ASP A 148 -32.35 18.69 -7.03
CA ASP A 148 -33.08 18.89 -5.77
C ASP A 148 -32.52 20.08 -4.98
N ILE A 149 -31.20 20.32 -5.13
CA ILE A 149 -30.43 21.40 -4.50
C ILE A 149 -30.45 22.66 -5.36
N GLN A 150 -30.27 22.53 -6.68
CA GLN A 150 -30.20 23.66 -7.61
C GLN A 150 -31.59 24.25 -7.87
N VAL A 151 -31.72 25.58 -7.83
CA VAL A 151 -32.99 26.27 -8.14
C VAL A 151 -33.11 26.52 -9.64
N ALA A 152 -34.24 26.12 -10.22
CA ALA A 152 -34.43 25.90 -11.66
C ALA A 152 -34.29 27.12 -12.60
N SER A 153 -34.19 28.36 -12.09
CA SER A 153 -34.19 29.56 -12.93
C SER A 153 -33.00 29.67 -13.89
N ASP A 154 -31.92 28.91 -13.66
CA ASP A 154 -30.65 29.03 -14.41
C ASP A 154 -30.23 27.75 -15.18
N ILE A 155 -31.09 26.72 -15.22
CA ILE A 155 -30.76 25.38 -15.76
C ILE A 155 -30.48 25.39 -17.29
N PRO A 156 -31.26 26.04 -18.17
CA PRO A 156 -31.12 25.85 -19.62
C PRO A 156 -29.80 26.38 -20.21
N ALA A 157 -29.29 27.50 -19.69
CA ALA A 157 -28.06 28.12 -20.18
C ALA A 157 -26.78 27.43 -19.67
N ASN A 158 -26.88 26.73 -18.55
CA ASN A 158 -25.74 26.07 -17.90
C ASN A 158 -25.61 24.60 -18.36
N LEU A 159 -26.71 23.94 -18.71
CA LEU A 159 -26.69 22.57 -19.26
C LEU A 159 -25.97 22.50 -20.61
N SER A 160 -26.21 23.46 -21.51
CA SER A 160 -25.52 23.50 -22.81
C SER A 160 -24.02 23.74 -22.68
N LYS A 161 -23.60 24.55 -21.70
CA LYS A 161 -22.18 24.73 -21.37
C LYS A 161 -21.57 23.47 -20.78
N LEU A 162 -22.26 22.83 -19.84
CA LEU A 162 -21.81 21.56 -19.24
C LEU A 162 -21.65 20.45 -20.30
N LEU A 163 -22.61 20.33 -21.22
CA LEU A 163 -22.55 19.37 -22.32
C LEU A 163 -21.44 19.68 -23.33
N ALA A 164 -21.07 20.95 -23.47
CA ALA A 164 -19.97 21.38 -24.34
C ALA A 164 -18.58 21.25 -23.69
N MET A 165 -18.50 20.93 -22.40
CA MET A 165 -17.21 20.77 -21.70
C MET A 165 -16.51 19.48 -22.11
N GLY A 166 -15.22 19.62 -22.42
CA GLY A 166 -14.27 18.52 -22.45
C GLY A 166 -13.82 18.10 -21.05
N ILE A 167 -13.16 16.95 -20.97
CA ILE A 167 -12.48 16.50 -19.74
C ILE A 167 -11.35 17.50 -19.42
N GLY A 168 -11.26 17.92 -18.16
CA GLY A 168 -10.29 18.91 -17.69
C GLY A 168 -10.74 20.36 -17.83
N ASP A 169 -11.84 20.62 -18.54
CA ASP A 169 -12.41 21.96 -18.62
C ASP A 169 -13.02 22.36 -17.27
N ILE A 170 -13.02 23.67 -17.03
CA ILE A 170 -13.61 24.30 -15.86
C ILE A 170 -14.43 25.52 -16.28
N PHE A 171 -15.53 25.77 -15.60
CA PHE A 171 -16.24 27.04 -15.72
C PHE A 171 -16.93 27.42 -14.42
N THR A 172 -17.24 28.71 -14.28
CA THR A 172 -17.90 29.25 -13.10
C THR A 172 -19.25 29.83 -13.49
N VAL A 173 -20.26 29.56 -12.68
CA VAL A 173 -21.60 30.13 -12.82
C VAL A 173 -22.09 30.63 -11.48
N GLU A 174 -22.85 31.73 -11.49
CA GLU A 174 -23.65 32.10 -10.33
C GLU A 174 -25.05 31.53 -10.47
N GLY A 175 -25.67 31.22 -9.33
CA GLY A 175 -27.03 30.76 -9.28
C GLY A 175 -27.55 30.77 -7.85
N PHE A 176 -28.54 29.94 -7.60
CA PHE A 176 -29.11 29.77 -6.27
C PHE A 176 -29.25 28.30 -5.93
N HIS A 177 -28.88 27.96 -4.70
CA HIS A 177 -29.15 26.66 -4.10
C HIS A 177 -30.29 26.77 -3.08
N ARG A 178 -30.84 25.61 -2.73
CA ARG A 178 -31.88 25.46 -1.73
C ARG A 178 -31.46 24.43 -0.68
N ARG A 179 -31.50 24.82 0.58
CA ARG A 179 -31.23 23.93 1.72
C ARG A 179 -32.43 23.03 2.03
N LYS A 180 -32.25 22.06 2.93
CA LYS A 180 -33.32 21.15 3.41
C LYS A 180 -34.52 21.89 3.97
N ASP A 181 -34.28 22.96 4.71
CA ASP A 181 -35.30 23.84 5.30
C ASP A 181 -36.01 24.76 4.27
N LYS A 182 -35.71 24.58 2.97
CA LYS A 182 -36.21 25.34 1.83
C LYS A 182 -35.68 26.77 1.72
N THR A 183 -34.75 27.20 2.58
CA THR A 183 -34.09 28.50 2.41
C THR A 183 -33.29 28.53 1.10
N LYS A 184 -33.41 29.65 0.39
CA LYS A 184 -32.72 29.90 -0.88
C LYS A 184 -31.56 30.86 -0.62
N TYR A 185 -30.38 30.54 -1.14
CA TYR A 185 -29.18 31.36 -0.96
C TYR A 185 -28.38 31.44 -2.26
N PRO A 186 -27.75 32.59 -2.54
CA PRO A 186 -26.94 32.77 -3.74
C PRO A 186 -25.62 31.99 -3.61
N VAL A 187 -25.22 31.35 -4.72
CA VAL A 187 -23.97 30.60 -4.79
C VAL A 187 -23.19 30.95 -6.05
N GLU A 188 -21.87 30.90 -5.93
CA GLU A 188 -20.95 30.82 -7.06
C GLU A 188 -20.47 29.37 -7.16
N VAL A 189 -20.74 28.69 -8.27
CA VAL A 189 -20.43 27.29 -8.48
C VAL A 189 -19.35 27.18 -9.55
N ARG A 190 -18.21 26.61 -9.19
CA ARG A 190 -17.17 26.22 -10.12
C ARG A 190 -17.33 24.74 -10.44
N LEU A 191 -17.58 24.45 -11.72
CA LEU A 191 -17.79 23.10 -12.24
C LEU A 191 -16.52 22.65 -12.97
N GLY A 192 -16.13 21.40 -12.74
CA GLY A 192 -15.05 20.73 -13.45
C GLY A 192 -15.49 19.34 -13.89
N LYS A 193 -14.99 18.89 -15.03
CA LYS A 193 -15.29 17.56 -15.56
C LYS A 193 -14.03 16.69 -15.55
N PHE A 194 -14.15 15.47 -15.04
CA PHE A 194 -13.04 14.52 -14.99
C PHE A 194 -13.50 13.11 -15.34
N GLU A 195 -12.54 12.25 -15.69
CA GLU A 195 -12.79 10.84 -15.96
C GLU A 195 -12.08 9.99 -14.89
N LEU A 196 -12.78 8.98 -14.39
CA LEU A 196 -12.23 7.99 -13.48
C LEU A 196 -12.67 6.60 -13.96
N ARG A 197 -11.69 5.75 -14.31
CA ARG A 197 -11.92 4.36 -14.77
C ARG A 197 -12.85 4.24 -15.98
N GLY A 198 -12.82 5.21 -16.90
CA GLY A 198 -13.67 5.22 -18.10
C GLY A 198 -15.07 5.78 -17.88
N GLU A 199 -15.39 6.22 -16.66
CA GLU A 199 -16.64 6.91 -16.33
C GLU A 199 -16.36 8.39 -16.12
N GLU A 200 -17.23 9.24 -16.66
CA GLU A 200 -17.10 10.69 -16.58
C GLU A 200 -17.95 11.23 -15.42
N PHE A 201 -17.36 12.14 -14.66
CA PHE A 201 -17.93 12.75 -13.47
C PHE A 201 -17.84 14.28 -13.54
N VAL A 202 -18.72 14.92 -12.81
CA VAL A 202 -18.72 16.38 -12.61
C VAL A 202 -18.44 16.67 -11.15
N VAL A 203 -17.44 17.51 -10.88
CA VAL A 203 -17.20 18.07 -9.55
C VAL A 203 -17.72 19.51 -9.50
N ALA A 204 -18.50 19.80 -8.47
CA ALA A 204 -19.02 21.13 -8.17
C ALA A 204 -18.41 21.65 -6.87
N LEU A 205 -17.75 22.80 -6.96
CA LEU A 205 -17.31 23.59 -5.80
C LEU A 205 -18.26 24.79 -5.68
N ALA A 206 -19.17 24.75 -4.72
CA ALA A 206 -20.16 25.79 -4.51
C ALA A 206 -19.80 26.65 -3.29
N ARG A 207 -19.61 27.94 -3.53
CA ARG A 207 -19.35 28.94 -2.50
C ARG A 207 -20.62 29.72 -2.21
N ASP A 208 -20.98 29.82 -0.93
CA ASP A 208 -22.03 30.72 -0.47
C ASP A 208 -21.54 32.18 -0.59
N ILE A 209 -22.26 32.98 -1.38
CA ILE A 209 -21.91 34.38 -1.64
C ILE A 209 -22.93 35.35 -1.00
N THR A 210 -23.71 34.89 -0.02
CA THR A 210 -24.72 35.71 0.68
C THR A 210 -24.09 36.98 1.27
N ALA A 211 -23.02 36.82 2.07
CA ALA A 211 -22.34 37.95 2.69
C ALA A 211 -21.73 38.92 1.65
N ARG A 212 -21.31 38.43 0.47
CA ARG A 212 -20.80 39.26 -0.61
C ARG A 212 -21.92 40.12 -1.21
N LYS A 213 -23.08 39.51 -1.49
CA LYS A 213 -24.24 40.21 -2.09
C LYS A 213 -24.94 41.17 -1.13
N GLU A 214 -24.84 40.96 0.18
CA GLU A 214 -25.38 41.88 1.19
C GLU A 214 -24.53 43.13 1.40
N ALA A 215 -23.26 43.10 1.02
CA ALA A 215 -22.32 44.21 1.15
C ALA A 215 -22.26 45.12 -0.10
N GLU A 216 -22.82 44.69 -1.22
CA GLU A 216 -22.96 45.42 -2.49
C GLU A 216 -24.20 46.32 -2.49
#